data_AF-A0A1E1WTK1-F1
#
_entry.id   AF-A0A1E1WTK1-F1
#
_cell.length_a   1.000
_cell.length_b   1.000
_cell.length_c   1.000
_cell.angle_alpha   90.00
_cell.angle_beta   90.00
_cell.angle_gamma   90.00
#
_symmetry.space_group_name_H-M   'P 1'
#
loop_
_entity.id
_entity.type
_entity.pdbx_description
1 polymer ?
#
loop_
_entity_poly.entity_id
_entity_poly.type
_entity_poly.pdbx_seq_one_letter_code
_entity_poly.pdbx_strand_id
1 'polypeptide(L)'
;GLKRSPSYIAPDLAAAIRRHMAGCIRHKKGNFPARYINEFTTFSLPAEIEELPAAIQEQLFSELLDREAQQTLEAEPPLINWSLELTVRLGSRLYALWNRSAGDCLLDA
;
A
#
# COMPACT_ATOMS: atom_id res chain seq x y z
N GLY A 1 9.13 -2.78 15.88
CA GLY A 1 7.84 -3.32 16.40
C GLY A 1 7.34 -4.40 15.47
N LEU A 2 6.39 -5.23 15.92
CA LEU A 2 5.74 -6.24 15.08
C LEU A 2 4.94 -5.55 13.97
N LYS A 3 5.15 -5.94 12.71
CA LYS A 3 4.41 -5.40 11.57
C LYS A 3 3.11 -6.17 11.35
N ARG A 4 2.02 -5.44 11.05
CA ARG A 4 0.67 -5.99 10.89
C ARG A 4 0.04 -5.50 9.59
N SER A 5 0.48 -6.09 8.47
CA SER A 5 -0.19 -5.90 7.17
C SER A 5 -1.62 -6.48 7.22
N PRO A 6 -2.62 -5.85 6.56
CA PRO A 6 -3.97 -6.40 6.47
C PRO A 6 -4.01 -7.85 5.96
N SER A 7 -3.08 -8.19 5.06
CA SER A 7 -2.94 -9.55 4.51
C SER A 7 -2.57 -10.62 5.54
N TYR A 8 -1.97 -10.23 6.67
CA TYR A 8 -1.58 -11.14 7.76
C TYR A 8 -2.71 -11.33 8.78
N ILE A 9 -3.63 -10.37 8.89
CA ILE A 9 -4.74 -10.41 9.84
C ILE A 9 -5.83 -11.38 9.40
N ALA A 10 -6.11 -11.46 8.10
CA ALA A 10 -7.13 -12.33 7.53
C ALA A 10 -6.54 -13.22 6.42
N PRO A 11 -5.76 -14.26 6.76
CA PRO A 11 -5.02 -15.06 5.78
C PRO A 11 -5.94 -15.79 4.77
N ASP A 12 -7.11 -16.25 5.21
CA ASP A 12 -8.09 -16.91 4.34
C ASP A 12 -8.68 -15.94 3.31
N LEU A 13 -8.99 -14.71 3.74
CA LEU A 13 -9.45 -13.64 2.86
C LEU A 13 -8.33 -13.23 1.89
N ALA A 14 -7.10 -13.07 2.36
CA ALA A 14 -5.95 -12.79 1.50
C ALA A 14 -5.74 -13.91 0.46
N ALA A 15 -5.96 -15.19 0.82
CA ALA A 15 -5.92 -16.30 -0.12
C ALA A 15 -7.08 -16.27 -1.13
N ALA A 16 -8.27 -15.85 -0.72
CA ALA A 16 -9.39 -15.63 -1.63
C ALA A 16 -9.09 -14.50 -2.63
N ILE A 17 -8.55 -13.37 -2.17
CA ILE A 17 -8.13 -12.25 -3.03
C ILE A 17 -7.06 -12.70 -4.04
N ARG A 18 -6.06 -13.48 -3.62
CA ARG A 18 -5.05 -14.03 -4.55
C ARG A 18 -5.67 -14.92 -5.63
N ARG A 19 -6.63 -15.78 -5.27
CA ARG A 19 -7.36 -16.63 -6.24
C ARG A 19 -8.18 -15.78 -7.21
N HIS A 20 -8.86 -14.75 -6.71
CA HIS A 20 -9.60 -13.80 -7.55
C HIS A 20 -8.66 -13.11 -8.54
N MET A 21 -7.57 -12.51 -8.06
CA MET A 21 -6.59 -11.81 -8.91
C MET A 21 -5.94 -12.74 -9.95
N ALA A 22 -5.62 -13.98 -9.60
CA ALA A 22 -5.16 -14.97 -10.58
C ALA A 22 -6.20 -15.23 -11.67
N GLY A 23 -7.48 -15.25 -11.28
CA GLY A 23 -8.64 -15.29 -12.16
C GLY A 23 -8.86 -14.02 -12.98
N CYS A 24 -8.16 -12.91 -12.73
CA CYS A 24 -8.23 -11.66 -13.50
C CYS A 24 -7.07 -11.50 -14.50
N ILE A 25 -6.02 -12.31 -14.39
CA ILE A 25 -4.90 -12.28 -15.33
C ILE A 25 -5.34 -12.92 -16.66
N ARG A 26 -5.18 -12.19 -17.76
CA ARG A 26 -5.51 -12.59 -19.13
C ARG A 26 -4.28 -12.52 -20.01
N HIS A 27 -4.34 -13.19 -21.16
CA HIS A 27 -3.32 -13.12 -22.19
C HIS A 27 -3.88 -12.43 -23.43
N LYS A 28 -3.15 -11.45 -23.95
CA LYS A 28 -3.48 -10.82 -25.22
C LYS A 28 -3.27 -11.83 -26.36
N LYS A 29 -4.27 -11.96 -27.24
CA LYS A 29 -4.17 -12.76 -28.47
C LYS A 29 -3.47 -11.95 -29.57
N GLY A 30 -2.73 -12.62 -30.46
CA GLY A 30 -2.04 -12.01 -31.60
C GLY A 30 -0.53 -11.87 -31.40
N ASN A 31 0.10 -11.00 -32.18
CA ASN A 31 1.57 -10.95 -32.33
C ASN A 31 2.33 -10.40 -31.11
N PHE A 32 1.61 -9.99 -30.05
CA PHE A 32 2.21 -9.53 -28.80
C PHE A 32 1.58 -10.30 -27.62
N PRO A 33 2.11 -11.48 -27.27
CA PRO A 33 1.60 -12.30 -26.18
C PRO A 33 2.04 -11.71 -24.84
N ALA A 34 1.27 -10.77 -24.30
CA ALA A 34 1.49 -10.18 -22.99
C ALA A 34 0.34 -10.49 -22.03
N ARG A 35 0.68 -10.57 -20.73
CA ARG A 35 -0.32 -10.67 -19.66
C ARG A 35 -0.86 -9.29 -19.32
N TYR A 36 -2.14 -9.23 -18.99
CA TYR A 36 -2.79 -8.03 -18.48
C TYR A 36 -3.82 -8.41 -17.41
N ILE A 37 -4.11 -7.49 -16.51
CA ILE A 37 -5.18 -7.63 -15.51
C ILE A 37 -6.43 -7.00 -16.13
N ASN A 38 -7.55 -7.72 -16.12
CA ASN A 38 -8.80 -7.25 -16.72
C ASN A 38 -9.71 -6.47 -15.74
N GLU A 39 -9.22 -6.21 -14.54
CA GLU A 39 -9.88 -5.41 -13.50
C GLU A 39 -8.94 -4.31 -13.02
N PHE A 40 -9.51 -3.19 -12.62
CA PHE A 40 -8.79 -2.06 -12.05
C PHE A 40 -9.15 -1.96 -10.56
N THR A 41 -8.15 -1.98 -9.69
CA THR A 41 -8.32 -1.83 -8.24
C THR A 41 -7.18 -0.99 -7.69
N THR A 42 -7.49 -0.14 -6.72
CA THR A 42 -6.53 0.67 -5.98
C THR A 42 -6.71 0.42 -4.49
N PHE A 43 -5.70 0.79 -3.70
CA PHE A 43 -5.75 0.71 -2.25
C PHE A 43 -5.55 2.10 -1.66
N SER A 44 -6.38 2.46 -0.68
CA SER A 44 -6.24 3.67 0.12
C SER A 44 -6.46 3.32 1.59
N LEU A 45 -5.80 4.06 2.48
CA LEU A 45 -6.09 3.96 3.90
C LEU A 45 -7.51 4.49 4.18
N PRO A 46 -8.29 3.81 5.03
CA PRO A 46 -9.63 4.26 5.39
C PRO A 46 -9.59 5.60 6.14
N ALA A 47 -10.53 6.51 5.83
CA ALA A 47 -10.62 7.83 6.45
C ALA A 47 -10.96 7.73 7.95
N GLU A 48 -11.63 6.65 8.34
CA GLU A 48 -12.02 6.33 9.71
C GLU A 48 -10.83 6.19 10.67
N ILE A 49 -9.60 6.04 10.14
CA ILE A 49 -8.38 6.08 10.97
C ILE A 49 -8.27 7.43 11.70
N GLU A 50 -8.70 8.53 11.09
CA GLU A 50 -8.64 9.88 11.70
C GLU A 50 -9.55 10.01 12.93
N GLU A 51 -10.58 9.17 13.03
CA GLU A 51 -11.52 9.14 14.17
C GLU A 51 -10.97 8.37 15.38
N LEU A 52 -9.90 7.58 15.20
CA LEU A 52 -9.30 6.79 16.27
C LEU A 52 -8.57 7.69 17.28
N PRO A 53 -8.44 7.29 18.56
CA PRO A 53 -7.60 8.01 19.50
C PRO A 53 -6.14 8.12 19.02
N ALA A 54 -5.47 9.25 19.27
CA ALA A 54 -4.13 9.53 18.76
C ALA A 54 -3.11 8.41 19.05
N ALA A 55 -3.14 7.83 20.25
CA ALA A 55 -2.27 6.72 20.62
C ALA A 55 -2.51 5.46 19.76
N ILE A 56 -3.76 5.21 19.37
CA ILE A 56 -4.13 4.08 18.51
C ILE A 56 -3.74 4.37 17.06
N GLN A 57 -3.91 5.60 16.58
CA GLN A 57 -3.42 6.00 15.25
C GLN A 57 -1.91 5.81 15.14
N GLU A 58 -1.15 6.29 16.14
CA GLU A 58 0.30 6.15 16.15
C GLU A 58 0.72 4.67 16.14
N GLN A 59 0.06 3.84 16.96
CA GLN A 59 0.30 2.41 16.98
C GLN A 59 0.00 1.78 15.61
N LEU A 60 -1.18 2.05 15.02
CA LEU A 60 -1.58 1.55 13.70
C LEU A 60 -0.54 1.90 12.65
N PHE A 61 -0.12 3.17 12.57
CA PHE A 61 0.89 3.60 11.61
C PHE A 61 2.26 2.96 11.89
N SER A 62 2.63 2.70 13.15
CA SER A 62 3.88 2.02 13.49
C SER A 62 3.92 0.56 13.00
N GLU A 63 2.77 -0.11 13.03
CA GLU A 63 2.61 -1.51 12.66
C GLU A 63 2.41 -1.70 11.15
N LEU A 64 1.84 -0.69 10.46
CA LEU A 64 1.49 -0.77 9.04
C LEU A 64 2.53 -0.13 8.09
N LEU A 65 3.12 1.01 8.46
CA LEU A 65 3.94 1.82 7.55
C LEU A 65 5.42 1.49 7.66
N ASP A 66 6.16 1.67 6.58
CA ASP A 66 7.61 1.73 6.61
C ASP A 66 8.05 3.16 6.99
N ARG A 67 8.32 3.36 8.28
CA ARG A 67 8.72 4.68 8.80
C ARG A 67 10.09 5.11 8.29
N GLU A 68 10.98 4.18 8.01
CA GLU A 68 12.31 4.50 7.50
C GLU A 68 12.21 4.97 6.05
N ALA A 69 11.51 4.19 5.20
CA ALA A 69 11.26 4.60 3.81
C ALA A 69 10.48 5.92 3.74
N GLN A 70 9.45 6.09 4.57
CA GLN A 70 8.70 7.36 4.64
C GLN A 70 9.62 8.53 4.98
N GLN A 71 10.46 8.39 6.02
CA GLN A 71 11.37 9.44 6.45
C GLN A 71 12.40 9.76 5.36
N THR A 72 12.95 8.77 4.67
CA THR A 72 13.90 9.00 3.57
C THR A 72 13.25 9.71 2.40
N LEU A 73 12.02 9.34 2.03
CA LEU A 73 11.30 9.95 0.90
C LEU A 73 10.81 11.39 1.20
N GLU A 74 10.64 11.73 2.47
CA GLU A 74 10.26 13.07 2.93
C GLU A 74 11.45 13.92 3.43
N ALA A 75 12.66 13.36 3.47
CA ALA A 75 13.87 14.08 3.84
C ALA A 75 14.23 15.13 2.77
N GLU A 76 14.96 16.18 3.16
CA GLU A 76 15.33 17.27 2.26
C GLU A 76 16.36 16.84 1.20
N PRO A 77 16.08 17.02 -0.12
CA PRO A 77 14.85 17.56 -0.71
C PRO A 77 13.72 16.50 -0.79
N PRO A 78 12.48 16.84 -0.38
CA PRO A 78 11.40 15.86 -0.30
C PRO A 78 10.97 15.38 -1.70
N LEU A 79 10.90 14.05 -1.86
CA LEU A 79 10.45 13.40 -3.11
C LEU A 79 8.94 13.21 -3.14
N ILE A 80 8.35 12.89 -2.00
CA ILE A 80 6.90 12.81 -1.80
C ILE A 80 6.46 13.85 -0.79
N ASN A 81 5.16 14.17 -0.80
CA ASN A 81 4.54 15.02 0.21
C ASN A 81 5.18 16.42 0.38
N TRP A 82 5.92 16.88 -0.63
CA TRP A 82 6.60 18.18 -0.65
C TRP A 82 5.63 19.37 -0.75
N SER A 83 4.44 19.14 -1.31
CA SER A 83 3.43 20.19 -1.49
C SER A 83 2.44 20.21 -0.34
N LEU A 84 2.43 21.32 0.41
CA LEU A 84 1.44 21.56 1.46
C LEU A 84 0.00 21.60 0.92
N GLU A 85 -0.17 22.07 -0.32
CA GLU A 85 -1.48 22.11 -1.00
C GLU A 85 -2.03 20.69 -1.18
N LEU A 86 -1.21 19.79 -1.74
CA LEU A 86 -1.65 18.43 -2.01
C LEU A 86 -1.85 17.62 -0.72
N THR A 87 -0.93 17.77 0.23
CA THR A 87 -0.92 16.93 1.43
C THR A 87 -1.95 17.35 2.47
N VAL A 88 -2.02 18.65 2.80
CA VAL A 88 -2.84 19.15 3.91
C VAL A 88 -4.18 19.69 3.43
N ARG A 89 -4.21 20.48 2.36
CA ARG A 89 -5.46 21.10 1.90
C ARG A 89 -6.35 20.14 1.13
N LEU A 90 -5.75 19.27 0.31
CA LEU A 90 -6.45 18.25 -0.48
C LEU A 90 -6.44 16.85 0.15
N GLY A 91 -5.79 16.67 1.32
CA GLY A 91 -5.76 15.38 2.03
C GLY A 91 -5.07 14.25 1.25
N SER A 92 -4.26 14.56 0.24
CA SER A 92 -3.63 13.57 -0.66
C SER A 92 -2.25 13.14 -0.18
N ARG A 93 -2.05 13.01 1.13
CA ARG A 93 -0.79 12.56 1.70
C ARG A 93 -0.54 11.10 1.34
N LEU A 94 0.64 10.82 0.78
CA LEU A 94 1.07 9.47 0.43
C LEU A 94 1.74 8.78 1.62
N TYR A 95 1.47 7.49 1.79
CA TYR A 95 2.01 6.66 2.86
C TYR A 95 2.74 5.44 2.27
N ALA A 96 3.99 5.24 2.68
CA ALA A 96 4.80 4.08 2.35
C ALA A 96 4.35 2.90 3.21
N LEU A 97 3.64 1.95 2.60
CA LEU A 97 3.25 0.70 3.26
C LEU A 97 4.48 -0.19 3.46
N TRP A 98 4.55 -0.83 4.61
CA TRP A 98 5.62 -1.78 4.87
C TRP A 98 5.41 -3.08 4.08
N ASN A 99 6.49 -3.59 3.49
CA ASN A 99 6.57 -4.92 2.92
C ASN A 99 7.73 -5.72 3.55
N ARG A 100 7.73 -7.04 3.36
CA ARG A 100 8.76 -7.91 3.91
C ARG A 100 10.08 -7.73 3.15
N SER A 101 11.19 -7.63 3.87
CA SER A 101 12.54 -7.52 3.29
C SER A 101 13.13 -8.89 2.91
N ALA A 102 12.37 -9.72 2.18
CA ALA A 102 12.75 -11.10 1.83
C ALA A 102 13.05 -11.29 0.32
N GLY A 103 13.22 -10.19 -0.42
CA GLY A 103 13.18 -10.19 -1.89
C GLY A 103 11.78 -9.83 -2.42
N ASP A 104 11.66 -9.62 -3.74
CA ASP A 104 10.38 -9.36 -4.44
C ASP A 104 9.60 -8.10 -4.03
N CYS A 105 10.23 -7.10 -3.40
CA CYS A 105 9.57 -5.86 -2.98
C CYS A 105 8.87 -5.11 -4.12
N LEU A 106 9.32 -5.28 -5.37
CA LEU A 106 8.67 -4.71 -6.56
C LEU A 106 7.29 -5.32 -6.83
N LEU A 107 7.08 -6.60 -6.50
CA LEU A 107 5.80 -7.28 -6.68
C LEU A 107 4.93 -7.22 -5.42
N ASP A 108 5.56 -7.10 -4.24
CA ASP A 108 4.87 -6.98 -2.95
C ASP A 108 4.33 -5.55 -2.69
N ALA A 109 4.89 -4.52 -3.36
CA ALA A 109 4.43 -3.12 -3.30
C ALA A 109 3.35 -2.83 -4.35
#